data_AF-A0A3C1FWG5-F1
#
_entry.id   AF-A0A3C1FWG5-F1
#
_cell.length_a   1.000
_cell.length_b   1.000
_cell.length_c   1.000
_cell.angle_alpha   90.00
_cell.angle_beta   90.00
_cell.angle_gamma   90.00
#
_symmetry.space_group_name_H-M   'P 1'
#
loop_
_entity.id
_entity.type
_entity.pdbx_description
1 polymer ?
#
loop_
_entity_poly.entity_id
_entity_poly.type
_entity_poly.pdbx_seq_one_letter_code
_entity_poly.pdbx_strand_id
1 'polypeptide(L)'
;MCACIAASGHRRGAMMAVMRVDHPDIEEFVMAKRGDENRVLQNFNPSVLVTDSFVQAVRNNREWSLVFNGWVYKSVAAKDLWNMILQNAYN
;
A
#
# COMPACT_ATOMS: atom_id res chain seq x y z
N MET A 1 -18.74 -2.21 -1.07
CA MET A 1 -17.89 -2.07 -2.28
C MET A 1 -18.21 -0.73 -2.92
N CYS A 2 -17.25 0.19 -3.08
CA CYS A 2 -17.51 1.48 -3.72
C CYS A 2 -17.91 1.26 -5.18
N ALA A 3 -19.19 1.46 -5.49
CA ALA A 3 -19.70 1.38 -6.84
C ALA A 3 -19.22 2.61 -7.63
N CYS A 4 -18.59 2.38 -8.78
CA CYS A 4 -18.24 3.46 -9.68
C CYS A 4 -19.53 4.08 -10.26
N ILE A 5 -19.90 5.27 -9.79
CA ILE A 5 -20.97 6.06 -10.40
C ILE A 5 -20.35 6.84 -11.56
N ALA A 6 -20.86 6.63 -12.78
CA ALA A 6 -20.36 7.32 -13.97
C ALA A 6 -20.83 8.77 -13.97
N ALA A 7 -19.90 9.72 -14.06
CA ALA A 7 -20.22 11.09 -14.38
C ALA A 7 -20.46 11.17 -15.89
N SER A 8 -21.72 11.30 -16.32
CA SER A 8 -22.12 11.48 -17.72
C SER A 8 -21.56 10.42 -18.70
N GLY A 9 -22.24 9.29 -18.80
CA GLY A 9 -22.14 8.36 -19.94
C GLY A 9 -20.92 7.44 -19.97
N HIS A 10 -19.69 7.97 -20.05
CA HIS A 10 -18.50 7.17 -20.46
C HIS A 10 -17.26 7.25 -19.55
N ARG A 11 -17.14 8.24 -18.65
CA ARG A 11 -16.01 8.30 -17.70
C ARG A 11 -16.39 7.69 -16.35
N ARG A 12 -15.65 6.64 -15.99
CA ARG A 12 -15.69 6.06 -14.64
C ARG A 12 -14.96 6.96 -13.66
N GLY A 13 -15.45 7.06 -12.43
CA GLY A 13 -14.77 7.78 -11.36
C GLY A 13 -13.41 7.15 -11.07
N ALA A 14 -12.36 7.97 -11.04
CA ALA A 14 -11.04 7.56 -10.60
C ALA A 14 -10.91 7.85 -9.11
N MET A 15 -10.52 6.84 -8.34
CA MET A 15 -10.33 6.98 -6.90
C MET A 15 -8.84 6.82 -6.56
N MET A 16 -8.43 7.39 -5.44
CA MET A 16 -7.07 7.26 -4.93
C MET A 16 -7.16 6.69 -3.52
N ALA A 17 -6.38 5.64 -3.26
CA ALA A 17 -6.26 5.06 -1.93
C ALA A 17 -4.82 5.31 -1.46
N VAL A 18 -4.69 5.74 -0.21
CA VAL A 18 -3.41 6.13 0.34
C VAL A 18 -3.25 5.50 1.71
N MET A 19 -2.11 4.86 1.95
CA MET A 19 -1.80 4.21 3.23
C MET A 19 -0.37 4.54 3.65
N ARG A 20 -0.14 4.70 4.95
CA ARG A 20 1.22 4.89 5.47
C ARG A 20 2.00 3.58 5.48
N VAL A 21 3.31 3.68 5.27
CA VAL A 21 4.22 2.53 5.24
C VAL A 21 4.36 1.79 6.59
N ASP A 22 3.91 2.40 7.69
CA ASP A 22 3.87 1.79 9.02
C ASP A 22 2.50 1.16 9.36
N HIS A 23 1.52 1.19 8.47
CA HIS A 23 0.23 0.56 8.76
C HIS A 23 0.36 -0.99 8.80
N PRO A 24 -0.27 -1.71 9.75
CA PRO A 24 -0.25 -3.18 9.81
C PRO A 24 -0.65 -3.87 8.50
N ASP A 25 -1.64 -3.32 7.81
CA ASP A 25 -2.15 -3.88 6.55
C ASP A 25 -1.37 -3.43 5.31
N ILE A 26 -0.18 -2.81 5.46
CA ILE A 26 0.57 -2.26 4.32
C ILE A 26 0.92 -3.31 3.27
N GLU A 27 1.23 -4.53 3.70
CA GLU A 27 1.60 -5.62 2.80
C GLU A 27 0.40 -6.05 1.94
N GLU A 28 -0.77 -6.18 2.57
CA GLU A 28 -2.02 -6.48 1.88
C GLU A 28 -2.43 -5.33 0.94
N PHE A 29 -2.30 -4.08 1.40
CA PHE A 29 -2.63 -2.90 0.59
C PHE A 29 -1.80 -2.81 -0.69
N VAL A 30 -0.51 -3.12 -0.63
CA VAL A 30 0.38 -3.14 -1.79
C VAL A 30 -0.04 -4.22 -2.80
N MET A 31 -0.53 -5.36 -2.32
CA MET A 31 -0.97 -6.48 -3.16
C MET A 31 -2.42 -6.34 -3.65
N ALA A 32 -3.25 -5.48 -3.02
CA ALA A 32 -4.70 -5.40 -3.23
C ALA A 32 -5.16 -5.02 -4.66
N LYS A 33 -4.26 -4.52 -5.51
CA LYS A 33 -4.53 -4.24 -6.92
C LYS A 33 -4.06 -5.35 -7.86
N ARG A 34 -3.11 -6.20 -7.44
CA ARG A 34 -2.66 -7.34 -8.23
C ARG A 34 -3.71 -8.43 -8.19
N GLY A 35 -4.14 -8.84 -9.38
CA GLY A 35 -5.32 -9.65 -9.55
C GLY A 35 -5.10 -11.12 -9.25
N ASP A 36 -5.49 -11.55 -8.07
CA ASP A 36 -6.05 -12.87 -7.85
C ASP A 36 -7.26 -12.77 -6.93
N GLU A 37 -8.37 -13.38 -7.38
CA GLU A 37 -9.71 -13.63 -6.79
C GLU A 37 -10.44 -12.49 -6.02
N ASN A 38 -9.73 -11.62 -5.29
CA ASN A 38 -10.22 -10.48 -4.53
C ASN A 38 -9.63 -9.16 -5.04
N ARG A 39 -9.95 -8.78 -6.29
CA ARG A 39 -9.60 -7.46 -6.84
C ARG A 39 -10.45 -6.35 -6.19
N VAL A 40 -10.17 -6.01 -4.93
CA VAL A 40 -10.98 -5.05 -4.14
C VAL A 40 -10.78 -3.61 -4.60
N LEU A 41 -9.60 -3.26 -5.15
CA LEU A 41 -9.20 -1.88 -5.46
C LEU A 41 -9.03 -1.59 -6.97
N GLN A 42 -9.80 -2.24 -7.87
CA GLN A 42 -9.62 -2.06 -9.33
C GLN A 42 -9.76 -0.61 -9.83
N ASN A 43 -10.65 0.16 -9.22
CA ASN A 43 -10.93 1.55 -9.60
C ASN A 43 -10.09 2.56 -8.81
N PHE A 44 -9.14 2.08 -7.99
CA PHE A 44 -8.27 2.93 -7.18
C PHE A 44 -6.85 2.95 -7.73
N ASN A 45 -6.21 4.10 -7.61
CA ASN A 45 -4.77 4.23 -7.69
C ASN A 45 -4.21 4.16 -6.25
N PRO A 46 -3.58 3.03 -5.86
CA PRO A 46 -2.97 2.91 -4.55
C PRO A 46 -1.66 3.72 -4.49
N SER A 47 -1.39 4.34 -3.36
CA SER A 47 -0.14 5.06 -3.10
C SER A 47 0.30 4.85 -1.66
N VAL A 48 1.59 4.62 -1.46
CA VAL A 48 2.18 4.42 -0.12
C VAL A 48 2.82 5.73 0.33
N LEU A 49 2.45 6.20 1.53
CA LEU A 49 3.11 7.32 2.18
C LEU A 49 4.39 6.82 2.86
N VAL A 50 5.50 7.03 2.17
CA VAL A 50 6.84 6.71 2.63
C VAL A 50 7.37 7.83 3.51
N THR A 51 7.95 7.47 4.66
CA THR A 51 8.57 8.42 5.60
C THR A 51 10.10 8.40 5.47
N ASP A 52 10.74 9.51 5.84
CA ASP A 52 12.21 9.58 5.87
C ASP A 52 12.80 8.51 6.80
N SER A 53 12.17 8.26 7.95
CA SER A 53 12.58 7.20 8.88
C SER A 53 12.55 5.81 8.24
N PHE A 54 11.57 5.52 7.39
CA PHE A 54 11.52 4.26 6.68
C PHE A 54 12.66 4.16 5.66
N VAL A 55 12.90 5.22 4.88
CA VAL A 55 14.02 5.26 3.92
C VAL A 55 15.35 5.05 4.63
N GLN A 56 15.54 5.64 5.81
CA GLN A 56 16.72 5.39 6.63
C GLN A 56 16.79 3.94 7.15
N ALA A 57 15.66 3.34 7.53
CA ALA A 57 15.62 1.94 7.93
C ALA A 57 16.02 1.00 6.76
N VAL A 58 15.53 1.26 5.55
CA VAL A 58 15.90 0.53 4.32
C VAL A 58 17.41 0.63 4.06
N ARG A 59 17.97 1.84 4.07
CA ARG A 59 19.40 2.09 3.83
C ARG A 59 20.28 1.38 4.86
N ASN A 60 19.88 1.39 6.13
CA ASN A 60 20.63 0.81 7.23
C ASN A 60 20.30 -0.67 7.49
N ASN A 61 19.52 -1.32 6.62
CA ASN A 61 19.12 -2.73 6.77
C ASN A 61 18.46 -3.04 8.13
N ARG A 62 17.61 -2.13 8.61
CA ARG A 62 16.91 -2.26 9.90
C ARG A 62 15.52 -2.88 9.72
N GLU A 63 14.98 -3.35 10.83
CA GLU A 63 13.57 -3.68 10.93
C GLU A 63 12.70 -2.42 10.92
N TRP A 64 11.45 -2.61 10.53
CA TRP A 64 10.41 -1.62 10.48
C TRP A 64 9.18 -2.14 11.21
N SER A 65 8.72 -1.40 12.21
CA SER A 65 7.53 -1.76 12.98
C SER A 65 6.28 -1.26 12.29
N LEU A 66 5.31 -2.16 12.11
CA LEU A 66 3.97 -1.84 11.68
C LEU A 66 3.13 -1.51 12.92
N VAL A 67 2.67 -0.27 13.01
CA VAL A 67 2.07 0.33 14.19
C VAL A 67 0.67 0.86 13.87
N PHE A 68 -0.28 0.58 14.76
CA PHE A 68 -1.61 1.19 14.71
C PHE A 68 -2.11 1.45 16.13
N ASN A 69 -2.71 2.62 16.38
CA ASN A 69 -3.18 3.04 17.71
C ASN A 69 -2.14 2.88 18.84
N GLY A 70 -0.85 3.08 18.54
CA GLY A 70 0.24 2.96 19.50
C GLY A 70 0.74 1.53 19.76
N TRP A 71 0.13 0.51 19.15
CA TRP A 71 0.53 -0.89 19.28
C TRP A 71 1.38 -1.32 18.10
N VAL A 72 2.46 -2.05 18.36
CA VAL A 72 3.25 -2.73 17.33
C VAL A 72 2.59 -4.08 17.03
N TYR A 73 2.12 -4.25 15.81
CA TYR A 73 1.45 -5.48 15.36
C TYR A 73 2.45 -6.49 14.81
N LYS A 74 3.45 -6.00 14.07
CA LYS A 74 4.44 -6.82 13.39
C LYS A 74 5.70 -5.99 13.15
N SER A 75 6.87 -6.63 13.19
CA SER A 75 8.10 -6.05 12.67
C SER A 75 8.51 -6.79 11.40
N VAL A 76 8.92 -6.05 10.37
CA VAL A 76 9.36 -6.59 9.09
C VAL A 76 10.73 -6.02 8.73
N ALA A 77 11.51 -6.72 7.90
CA ALA A 77 12.72 -6.12 7.35
C ALA A 77 12.32 -4.97 6.41
N ALA A 78 12.87 -3.77 6.63
CA ALA A 78 12.48 -2.60 5.84
C ALA A 78 12.78 -2.79 4.34
N LYS A 79 13.89 -3.47 4.01
CA LYS A 79 14.27 -3.78 2.63
C LYS A 79 13.28 -4.71 1.93
N ASP A 80 12.73 -5.69 2.63
CA ASP A 80 11.79 -6.65 2.04
C ASP A 80 10.48 -5.95 1.69
N LEU A 81 9.97 -5.12 2.61
CA LEU A 81 8.81 -4.26 2.35
C LEU A 81 9.05 -3.29 1.19
N TRP A 82 10.23 -2.66 1.14
CA TRP A 82 10.61 -1.76 0.03
C TRP A 82 10.64 -2.50 -1.31
N ASN A 83 11.26 -3.68 -1.36
CA ASN A 83 11.34 -4.50 -2.57
C ASN A 83 9.95 -4.95 -3.03
N MET A 84 9.05 -5.31 -2.11
CA MET A 84 7.67 -5.67 -2.45
C MET A 84 6.91 -4.48 -3.06
N ILE A 85 7.07 -3.27 -2.50
CA ILE A 85 6.47 -2.05 -3.07
C ILE A 85 7.00 -1.81 -4.49
N LEU A 86 8.32 -1.89 -4.67
CA LEU A 86 8.95 -1.68 -5.99
C LEU A 86 8.52 -2.73 -7.01
N GLN A 87 8.49 -4.00 -6.62
CA GLN A 87 8.04 -5.08 -7.49
C GLN A 87 6.60 -4.84 -7.93
N ASN A 88 5.70 -4.44 -7.02
CA ASN A 88 4.30 -4.11 -7.32
C ASN A 88 4.12 -2.86 -8.16
N ALA A 89 5.01 -1.87 -8.04
CA ALA A 89 5.00 -0.69 -8.88
C ALA A 89 5.47 -0.98 -10.32
N TYR A 90 6.35 -1.98 -10.50
CA TYR A 90 6.97 -2.28 -11.79
C TYR A 90 6.16 -3.27 -12.65
N ASN A 91 5.60 -4.35 -12.07
CA ASN A 91 4.75 -5.32 -12.82
C ASN A 91 3.25 -5.10 -12.61
#